data_AF-A0A2S4LJC5-F1
#
_entry.id   AF-A0A2S4LJC5-F1
#
_cell.length_a   1.000
_cell.length_b   1.000
_cell.length_c   1.000
_cell.angle_alpha   90.00
_cell.angle_beta   90.00
_cell.angle_gamma   90.00
#
_symmetry.space_group_name_H-M   'P 1'
#
loop_
_entity.id
_entity.type
_entity.pdbx_description
1 polymer ?
#
loop_
_entity_poly.entity_id
_entity_poly.type
_entity_poly.pdbx_seq_one_letter_code
_entity_poly.pdbx_strand_id
1 'polypeptide(L)'
;MITAEQALERARSPLAALVAERERSAGSRMRAYGLVGAPLGRSATWVRKVLGRAPDVTVGLHDALNIATLYARVCARIEAAADKVEAGNNALREDLHAALLSGAAAPPSRAPGAAHAEASAPRRPGRPSVPALAPAHARSRAPRVPADLTDLPLWQAAHQEE
;
A
#
# COMPACT_ATOMS: atom_id res chain seq x y z
N MET A 1 25.29 -8.58 30.99
CA MET A 1 25.83 -8.24 29.66
C MET A 1 25.04 -9.03 28.63
N ILE A 2 24.47 -8.40 27.60
CA ILE A 2 23.74 -9.11 26.55
C ILE A 2 24.74 -9.75 25.59
N THR A 3 24.61 -11.05 25.32
CA THR A 3 25.45 -11.74 24.34
C THR A 3 24.97 -11.48 22.91
N ALA A 4 25.82 -11.71 21.91
CA ALA A 4 25.44 -11.55 20.50
C ALA A 4 24.27 -12.47 20.10
N GLU A 5 24.19 -13.68 20.67
CA GLU A 5 23.06 -14.59 20.49
C GLU A 5 21.76 -14.04 21.08
N GLN A 6 21.83 -13.46 22.28
CA GLN A 6 20.67 -12.81 22.90
C GLN A 6 20.22 -11.59 22.10
N ALA A 7 21.15 -10.80 21.56
CA ALA A 7 20.84 -9.67 20.69
C ALA A 7 20.18 -10.13 19.38
N LEU A 8 20.67 -11.20 18.77
CA LEU A 8 20.13 -11.82 17.57
C LEU A 8 18.68 -12.30 17.77
N GLU A 9 18.41 -13.04 18.85
CA GLU A 9 17.07 -13.55 19.10
C GLU A 9 16.07 -12.42 19.38
N ARG A 10 16.50 -11.37 20.10
CA ARG A 10 15.67 -10.17 20.33
C ARG A 10 15.39 -9.37 19.06
N ALA A 11 16.34 -9.32 18.13
CA ALA A 11 16.21 -8.53 16.90
C ALA A 11 15.36 -9.23 15.82
N ARG A 12 15.30 -10.57 15.82
CA ARG A 12 14.63 -11.34 14.75
C ARG A 12 13.14 -11.05 14.62
N SER A 13 12.40 -11.03 15.73
CA SER A 13 10.95 -10.81 15.70
C SER A 13 10.60 -9.41 15.16
N PRO A 14 11.18 -8.31 15.69
CA PRO A 14 11.00 -6.98 15.11
C PRO A 14 11.43 -6.88 13.64
N LEU A 15 12.55 -7.51 13.26
CA LEU A 15 13.02 -7.51 11.88
C LEU A 15 12.05 -8.23 10.94
N ALA A 16 11.47 -9.36 11.38
CA ALA A 16 10.46 -10.10 10.62
C ALA A 16 9.19 -9.26 10.42
N ALA A 17 8.74 -8.57 11.47
CA ALA A 17 7.57 -7.70 11.41
C ALA A 17 7.77 -6.52 10.44
N LEU A 18 8.96 -5.89 10.49
CA LEU A 18 9.35 -4.84 9.53
C LEU A 18 9.31 -5.34 8.09
N VAL A 19 9.89 -6.52 7.82
CA VAL A 19 9.86 -7.10 6.48
C VAL A 19 8.43 -7.39 6.03
N ALA A 20 7.59 -7.94 6.90
CA ALA A 20 6.19 -8.24 6.56
C ALA A 20 5.38 -6.97 6.25
N GLU A 21 5.58 -5.88 6.99
CA GLU A 21 4.95 -4.58 6.71
C GLU A 21 5.39 -4.01 5.35
N ARG A 22 6.69 -4.07 5.05
CA ARG A 22 7.22 -3.62 3.77
C ARG A 22 6.83 -4.52 2.61
N GLU A 23 6.70 -5.81 2.84
CA GLU A 23 6.24 -6.78 1.84
C GLU A 23 4.79 -6.49 1.43
N ARG A 24 3.90 -6.21 2.40
CA ARG A 24 2.52 -5.79 2.11
C ARG A 24 2.45 -4.52 1.25
N SER A 25 3.33 -3.56 1.51
CA SER A 25 3.33 -2.27 0.79
C SER A 25 4.03 -2.34 -0.58
N ALA A 26 5.09 -3.15 -0.70
CA ALA A 26 5.93 -3.20 -1.89
C ALA A 26 5.57 -4.32 -2.87
N GLY A 27 4.74 -5.30 -2.45
CA GLY A 27 4.30 -6.45 -3.23
C GLY A 27 5.39 -7.50 -3.53
N SER A 28 6.58 -7.36 -2.95
CA SER A 28 7.70 -8.26 -3.16
C SER A 28 8.57 -8.38 -1.91
N ARG A 29 8.77 -9.62 -1.46
CA ARG A 29 9.64 -9.93 -0.32
C ARG A 29 11.09 -9.51 -0.53
N MET A 30 11.60 -9.64 -1.76
CA MET A 30 12.96 -9.22 -2.09
C MET A 30 13.13 -7.70 -1.99
N ARG A 31 12.15 -6.92 -2.49
CA ARG A 31 12.14 -5.46 -2.28
C ARG A 31 12.04 -5.12 -0.79
N ALA A 32 11.22 -5.84 -0.03
CA ALA A 32 11.08 -5.63 1.41
C ALA A 32 12.41 -5.78 2.15
N TYR A 33 13.21 -6.81 1.85
CA TYR A 33 14.55 -6.95 2.43
C TYR A 33 15.45 -5.75 2.13
N GLY A 34 15.43 -5.22 0.90
CA GLY A 34 16.18 -4.02 0.54
C GLY A 34 15.70 -2.76 1.28
N LEU A 35 14.38 -2.57 1.34
CA LEU A 35 13.76 -1.43 2.02
C LEU A 35 14.00 -1.42 3.53
N VAL A 36 14.07 -2.60 4.16
CA VAL A 36 14.41 -2.73 5.59
C VAL A 36 15.92 -2.63 5.82
N GLY A 37 16.75 -3.21 4.94
CA GLY A 37 18.20 -3.19 5.07
C GLY A 37 18.82 -1.80 4.91
N ALA A 38 18.35 -1.01 3.94
CA ALA A 38 18.88 0.31 3.65
C ALA A 38 18.97 1.26 4.88
N PRO A 39 17.90 1.47 5.67
CA PRO A 39 17.97 2.32 6.87
C PRO A 39 18.84 1.73 7.99
N LEU A 40 19.13 0.42 7.96
CA LEU A 40 20.03 -0.23 8.91
C LEU A 40 21.50 -0.22 8.45
N GLY A 41 21.79 0.32 7.25
CA GLY A 41 23.11 0.23 6.64
C GLY A 41 23.50 -1.21 6.25
N ARG A 42 22.51 -2.08 6.03
CA ARG A 42 22.70 -3.51 5.72
C ARG A 42 22.12 -3.87 4.36
N SER A 43 22.64 -4.95 3.77
CA SER A 43 22.16 -5.44 2.48
C SER A 43 20.88 -6.28 2.63
N ALA A 44 20.10 -6.39 1.54
CA ALA A 44 18.95 -7.29 1.48
C ALA A 44 19.34 -8.74 1.81
N THR A 45 20.52 -9.19 1.33
CA THR A 45 21.06 -10.52 1.60
C THR A 45 21.32 -10.73 3.08
N TRP A 46 21.88 -9.73 3.78
CA TRP A 46 22.09 -9.79 5.23
C TRP A 46 20.77 -9.96 5.98
N VAL A 47 19.75 -9.15 5.66
CA VAL A 47 18.42 -9.25 6.29
C VAL A 47 17.84 -10.65 6.09
N ARG A 48 17.91 -11.17 4.86
CA ARG A 48 17.44 -12.52 4.54
C ARG A 48 18.17 -13.59 5.34
N LYS A 49 19.49 -13.49 5.49
CA LYS A 49 20.30 -14.45 6.26
C LYS A 49 20.00 -14.41 7.76
N VAL A 50 19.83 -13.22 8.34
CA VAL A 50 19.45 -13.05 9.76
C VAL A 50 18.13 -13.77 10.05
N LEU A 51 17.13 -13.57 9.18
CA LEU A 51 15.81 -14.19 9.30
C LEU A 51 15.84 -15.69 9.01
N GLY A 52 16.68 -16.12 8.05
CA GLY A 52 16.91 -17.52 7.71
C GLY A 52 17.80 -18.28 8.71
N ARG A 53 18.20 -17.67 9.83
CA ARG A 53 19.06 -18.26 10.85
C ARG A 53 20.40 -18.81 10.30
N ALA A 54 20.95 -18.15 9.28
CA ALA A 54 22.23 -18.56 8.70
C ALA A 54 23.36 -18.42 9.74
N PRO A 55 24.24 -19.44 9.92
CA PRO A 55 25.26 -19.46 10.97
C PRO A 55 26.42 -18.49 10.72
N ASP A 56 26.59 -18.00 9.49
CA ASP A 56 27.65 -17.08 9.07
C ASP A 56 27.29 -15.60 9.30
N VAL A 57 26.10 -15.32 9.83
CA VAL A 57 25.64 -13.95 10.07
C VAL A 57 25.39 -13.71 11.55
N THR A 58 26.04 -12.68 12.06
CA THR A 58 25.86 -12.18 13.42
C THR A 58 25.08 -10.87 13.43
N VAL A 59 24.34 -10.65 14.51
CA VAL A 59 23.68 -9.38 14.80
C VAL A 59 24.36 -8.81 16.04
N GLY A 60 25.10 -7.72 15.84
CA GLY A 60 25.72 -7.00 16.96
C GLY A 60 24.67 -6.26 17.79
N LEU A 61 25.06 -5.81 18.98
CA LEU A 61 24.18 -5.00 19.83
C LEU A 61 23.69 -3.73 19.12
N HIS A 62 24.57 -3.08 18.34
CA HIS A 62 24.22 -1.90 17.57
C HIS A 62 23.11 -2.18 16.53
N ASP A 63 23.23 -3.28 15.78
CA ASP A 63 22.20 -3.68 14.82
C ASP A 63 20.87 -3.98 15.51
N ALA A 64 20.91 -4.68 16.65
CA ALA A 64 19.71 -5.01 17.42
C ALA A 64 18.98 -3.74 17.92
N LEU A 65 19.73 -2.75 18.40
CA LEU A 65 19.17 -1.46 18.82
C LEU A 65 18.57 -0.69 17.64
N ASN A 66 19.29 -0.61 16.51
CA ASN A 66 18.79 0.06 15.32
C ASN A 66 17.50 -0.60 14.78
N ILE A 67 17.44 -1.93 14.80
CA ILE A 67 16.24 -2.70 14.44
C ILE A 67 15.08 -2.35 15.39
N ALA A 68 15.33 -2.33 16.70
CA ALA A 68 14.30 -1.99 17.69
C ALA A 68 13.79 -0.55 17.50
N THR A 69 14.68 0.42 17.26
CA THR A 69 14.30 1.81 16.99
C THR A 69 13.51 1.95 15.70
N LEU A 70 13.93 1.27 14.62
CA LEU A 70 13.21 1.30 13.35
C LEU A 70 11.82 0.70 13.50
N TYR A 71 11.70 -0.42 14.22
CA TYR A 71 10.43 -1.05 14.53
C TYR A 71 9.51 -0.13 15.32
N ALA A 72 10.00 0.48 16.41
CA ALA A 72 9.23 1.40 17.23
C ALA A 72 8.70 2.62 16.41
N ARG A 73 9.53 3.18 15.51
CA ARG A 73 9.11 4.27 14.62
C ARG A 73 7.99 3.84 13.67
N VAL A 74 8.04 2.61 13.16
CA VAL A 74 6.99 2.08 12.28
C VAL A 74 5.70 1.86 13.06
N CYS A 75 5.76 1.30 14.27
CA CYS A 75 4.60 1.15 15.16
C CYS A 75 3.95 2.51 15.45
N ALA A 76 4.73 3.48 15.93
CA ALA A 76 4.22 4.82 16.24
C ALA A 76 3.56 5.50 15.02
N ARG A 77 4.11 5.31 13.83
CA ARG A 77 3.51 5.83 12.59
C ARG A 77 2.19 5.13 12.24
N ILE A 78 2.09 3.82 12.45
CA ILE A 78 0.86 3.05 12.19
C ILE A 78 -0.23 3.46 13.19
N GLU A 79 0.11 3.59 14.47
CA GLU A 79 -0.79 4.06 15.52
C GLU A 79 -1.31 5.46 15.21
N ALA A 80 -0.43 6.41 14.89
CA ALA A 80 -0.85 7.77 14.50
C ALA A 80 -1.74 7.80 13.24
N ALA A 81 -1.53 6.87 12.30
CA ALA A 81 -2.40 6.74 11.14
C ALA A 81 -3.78 6.16 11.50
N ALA A 82 -3.83 5.22 12.44
CA ALA A 82 -5.07 4.66 12.96
C ALA A 82 -5.89 5.73 13.70
N ASP A 83 -5.26 6.50 14.59
CA ASP A 83 -5.91 7.60 15.32
C ASP A 83 -6.53 8.63 14.36
N LYS A 84 -5.80 8.96 13.29
CA LYS A 84 -6.31 9.89 12.26
C LYS A 84 -7.52 9.33 11.52
N VAL A 85 -7.53 8.03 11.22
CA VAL A 85 -8.68 7.37 10.57
C VAL A 85 -9.88 7.34 11.50
N GLU A 86 -9.68 7.05 12.78
CA GLU A 86 -10.74 7.04 13.79
C GLU A 86 -11.37 8.43 13.97
N ALA A 87 -10.54 9.47 14.11
CA ALA A 87 -11.00 10.86 14.20
C ALA A 87 -11.78 11.29 12.95
N GLY A 88 -11.30 10.94 11.75
CA GLY A 88 -12.01 11.22 10.50
C GLY A 88 -13.34 10.47 10.40
N ASN A 89 -13.40 9.23 10.88
CA ASN A 89 -14.65 8.46 10.90
C ASN A 89 -15.66 9.06 11.89
N ASN A 90 -15.20 9.50 13.06
CA ASN A 90 -16.07 10.18 14.03
C ASN A 90 -16.66 11.47 13.46
N ALA A 91 -15.85 12.30 12.80
CA ALA A 91 -16.32 13.51 12.13
C ALA A 91 -17.38 13.19 11.06
N LEU A 92 -17.16 12.17 10.23
CA LEU A 92 -18.15 11.75 9.22
C LEU A 92 -19.46 11.26 9.85
N ARG A 93 -19.41 10.58 11.01
CA ARG A 93 -20.61 10.16 11.73
C ARG A 93 -21.39 11.35 12.28
N GLU A 94 -20.69 12.35 12.83
CA GLU A 94 -21.30 13.58 13.32
C GLU A 94 -21.96 14.36 12.18
N ASP A 95 -21.30 14.48 11.03
CA ASP A 95 -21.85 15.12 9.83
C ASP A 95 -23.09 14.39 9.31
N LEU A 96 -23.06 13.06 9.22
CA LEU A 96 -24.21 12.24 8.82
C LEU A 96 -25.38 12.38 9.80
N HIS A 97 -25.11 12.35 11.10
CA HIS A 97 -26.12 12.54 12.12
C HIS A 97 -26.76 13.93 12.03
N ALA A 98 -25.97 14.98 11.82
CA ALA A 98 -26.47 16.33 11.62
C ALA A 98 -27.32 16.46 10.34
N ALA A 99 -26.90 15.82 9.23
CA ALA A 99 -27.65 15.80 7.98
C ALA A 99 -29.01 15.08 8.14
N LEU A 100 -29.04 13.96 8.86
CA LEU A 100 -30.28 13.22 9.14
C LEU A 100 -31.24 14.01 10.04
N LEU A 101 -30.73 14.67 11.09
CA LEU A 101 -31.54 15.48 11.99
C LEU A 101 -32.08 16.76 11.34
N SER A 102 -31.34 17.36 10.41
CA SER A 102 -31.76 18.55 9.68
C SER A 102 -32.77 18.26 8.56
N GLY A 103 -33.14 16.99 8.33
CA GLY A 103 -34.07 16.57 7.29
C GLY A 103 -33.59 16.88 5.87
N ALA A 104 -32.33 17.28 5.72
CA ALA A 104 -31.75 17.67 4.45
C ALA A 104 -31.24 16.42 3.74
N ALA A 105 -32.07 15.84 2.87
CA ALA A 105 -31.58 15.02 1.78
C ALA A 105 -30.72 15.90 0.86
N ALA A 106 -29.42 16.04 1.17
CA ALA A 106 -28.49 16.75 0.32
C ALA A 106 -28.35 15.97 -1.01
N PRO A 107 -28.62 16.58 -2.18
CA PRO A 107 -28.38 15.91 -3.45
C PRO A 107 -26.87 15.69 -3.65
N PRO A 108 -26.46 14.68 -4.43
CA PRO A 108 -25.04 14.44 -4.69
C PRO A 108 -24.43 15.67 -5.35
N SER A 109 -23.48 16.31 -4.66
CA SER A 109 -22.65 17.38 -5.19
C SER A 109 -21.92 16.85 -6.42
N ARG A 110 -22.44 17.22 -7.60
CA ARG A 110 -21.84 16.94 -8.89
C ARG A 110 -20.54 17.73 -8.94
N ALA A 111 -19.41 17.03 -8.84
CA ALA A 111 -18.11 17.64 -9.10
C ALA A 111 -18.17 18.38 -10.45
N PRO A 112 -17.77 19.66 -10.52
CA PRO A 112 -17.71 20.36 -11.79
C PRO A 112 -16.66 19.67 -12.65
N GLY A 113 -17.12 19.08 -13.76
CA GLY A 113 -16.28 18.51 -14.79
C GLY A 113 -15.23 19.54 -15.19
N ALA A 114 -13.96 19.15 -15.06
CA ALA A 114 -12.86 19.87 -15.66
C ALA A 114 -13.11 19.91 -17.17
N ALA A 115 -13.55 21.07 -17.65
CA ALA A 115 -13.62 21.38 -19.06
C ALA A 115 -12.23 21.13 -19.67
N HIS A 116 -12.13 20.12 -20.53
CA HIS A 116 -11.00 20.01 -21.44
C HIS A 116 -11.05 21.21 -22.38
N ALA A 117 -10.21 22.20 -22.08
CA ALA A 117 -9.87 23.26 -23.01
C ALA A 117 -9.14 22.63 -24.21
N GLU A 118 -9.88 22.47 -25.29
CA GLU A 118 -9.35 22.32 -26.64
C GLU A 118 -8.48 23.54 -26.96
N ALA A 119 -7.17 23.39 -26.84
CA ALA A 119 -6.20 24.31 -27.43
C ALA A 119 -5.59 23.62 -28.66
N SER A 120 -6.11 23.98 -29.82
CA SER A 120 -5.55 23.62 -31.13
C SER A 120 -4.12 24.14 -31.27
N ALA A 121 -3.15 23.25 -31.47
CA ALA A 121 -1.77 23.59 -31.79
C ALA A 121 -1.54 23.61 -33.33
N PRO A 122 -0.83 24.61 -33.89
CA PRO A 122 -0.58 24.70 -35.33
C PRO A 122 0.49 23.71 -35.83
N ARG A 123 0.37 23.34 -37.11
CA ARG A 123 1.08 22.25 -37.79
C ARG A 123 2.57 22.52 -38.07
N ARG A 124 3.32 21.40 -37.98
CA ARG A 124 4.73 21.03 -38.31
C ARG A 124 5.36 21.65 -39.58
N PRO A 125 6.71 21.62 -39.70
CA PRO A 125 7.41 20.51 -40.41
C PRO A 125 8.78 20.14 -39.76
N GLY A 126 9.45 18.99 -39.90
CA GLY A 126 9.28 17.72 -40.62
C GLY A 126 10.42 16.73 -40.28
N ARG A 127 10.17 15.42 -40.52
CA ARG A 127 11.07 14.23 -40.64
C ARG A 127 11.98 13.78 -39.45
N PRO A 128 12.48 12.51 -39.42
CA PRO A 128 12.10 11.29 -40.17
C PRO A 128 11.63 10.12 -39.28
N SER A 129 11.01 9.12 -39.91
CA SER A 129 10.41 7.92 -39.32
C SER A 129 11.46 6.89 -38.88
N VAL A 130 11.39 6.46 -37.62
CA VAL A 130 12.05 5.26 -37.11
C VAL A 130 11.02 4.12 -37.11
N PRO A 131 11.34 2.90 -37.58
CA PRO A 131 10.40 1.79 -37.54
C PRO A 131 10.12 1.40 -36.09
N ALA A 132 8.85 1.48 -35.69
CA ALA A 132 8.40 1.03 -34.37
C ALA A 132 8.57 -0.49 -34.26
N LEU A 133 9.25 -0.94 -33.21
CA LEU A 133 9.19 -2.34 -32.79
C LEU A 133 7.72 -2.73 -32.59
N ALA A 134 7.30 -3.77 -33.31
CA ALA A 134 5.99 -4.37 -33.16
C ALA A 134 5.79 -4.84 -31.70
N PRO A 135 4.69 -4.46 -31.02
CA PRO A 135 4.35 -5.06 -29.74
C PRO A 135 3.88 -6.51 -29.98
N ALA A 136 4.55 -7.44 -29.30
CA ALA A 136 4.14 -8.83 -29.21
C ALA A 136 2.68 -8.93 -28.74
N HIS A 137 1.91 -9.76 -29.41
CA HIS A 137 0.54 -10.11 -29.04
C HIS A 137 0.45 -10.69 -27.63
N ALA A 138 0.14 -9.86 -26.65
CA ALA A 138 -0.37 -10.31 -25.36
C ALA A 138 -1.87 -10.64 -25.53
N ARG A 139 -2.19 -11.90 -25.82
CA ARG A 139 -3.57 -12.41 -25.70
C ARG A 139 -3.89 -12.58 -24.21
N SER A 140 -4.30 -11.51 -23.55
CA SER A 140 -4.99 -11.63 -22.25
C SER A 140 -6.44 -12.03 -22.51
N ARG A 141 -6.71 -13.33 -22.44
CA ARG A 141 -8.07 -13.87 -22.39
C ARG A 141 -8.64 -13.56 -21.00
N ALA A 142 -9.28 -12.40 -20.85
CA ALA A 142 -10.12 -12.13 -19.69
C ALA A 142 -11.36 -13.06 -19.74
N PRO A 143 -11.79 -13.65 -18.61
CA PRO A 143 -13.09 -14.32 -18.57
C PRO A 143 -14.19 -13.26 -18.76
N ARG A 144 -15.02 -13.43 -19.80
CA ARG A 144 -16.31 -12.74 -19.90
C ARG A 144 -17.21 -13.31 -18.81
N VAL A 145 -17.49 -12.53 -17.78
CA VAL A 145 -18.62 -12.78 -16.89
C VAL A 145 -19.78 -11.96 -17.46
N PRO A 146 -20.85 -12.58 -17.99
CA PRO A 146 -22.12 -11.89 -18.14
C PRO A 146 -22.74 -11.83 -16.74
N ALA A 147 -22.45 -10.76 -16.00
CA ALA A 147 -23.23 -10.44 -14.82
C ALA A 147 -24.39 -9.56 -15.29
N ASP A 148 -25.56 -10.18 -15.44
CA ASP A 148 -26.78 -9.42 -15.55
C ASP A 148 -26.92 -8.60 -14.26
N LEU A 149 -27.29 -7.32 -14.37
CA LEU A 149 -27.25 -6.36 -13.25
C LEU A 149 -28.10 -6.84 -12.05
N THR A 150 -29.09 -7.66 -12.36
CA THR A 150 -30.08 -8.32 -11.51
C THR A 150 -29.50 -9.41 -10.58
N ASP A 151 -28.33 -9.96 -10.90
CA ASP A 151 -27.70 -11.06 -10.14
C ASP A 151 -26.67 -10.58 -9.10
N LEU A 152 -26.54 -9.27 -8.91
CA LEU A 152 -25.72 -8.74 -7.84
C LEU A 152 -26.43 -8.91 -6.49
N PRO A 153 -25.75 -9.44 -5.45
CA PRO A 153 -26.37 -9.65 -4.13
C PRO A 153 -26.88 -8.36 -3.49
N LEU A 154 -26.30 -7.21 -3.86
CA LEU A 154 -26.75 -5.90 -3.42
C LEU A 154 -28.02 -5.42 -4.13
N TRP A 155 -28.27 -5.85 -5.37
CA TRP A 155 -29.48 -5.51 -6.11
C TRP A 155 -30.69 -6.30 -5.59
N GLN A 156 -30.50 -7.58 -5.28
CA GLN A 156 -31.55 -8.43 -4.71
C GLN A 156 -32.01 -7.97 -3.32
N ALA A 157 -31.09 -7.49 -2.49
CA ALA A 157 -31.42 -6.95 -1.16
C ALA A 157 -32.28 -5.67 -1.23
N ALA A 158 -32.21 -4.89 -2.31
CA ALA A 158 -32.96 -3.65 -2.47
C ALA A 158 -34.38 -3.85 -3.01
N HIS A 159 -34.72 -5.05 -3.49
CA HIS A 159 -35.96 -5.32 -4.23
C HIS A 159 -36.77 -6.52 -3.69
N GLN A 160 -36.41 -7.08 -2.53
CA GLN A 160 -37.13 -8.19 -1.87
C GLN A 160 -37.99 -7.78 -0.66
N GLU A 161 -38.34 -6.50 -0.49
CA GLU A 161 -39.23 -6.05 0.60
C GLU A 161 -40.69 -5.80 0.16
N GLU A 162 -41.29 -6.73 -0.59
CA GLU A 162 -42.76 -6.86 -0.75
C GLU A 162 -43.22 -8.29 -0.48
#